data_AF-A0A843YW60-F1
#
_entry.id   AF-A0A843YW60-F1
#
_cell.length_a   1.000
_cell.length_b   1.000
_cell.length_c   1.000
_cell.angle_alpha   90.00
_cell.angle_beta   90.00
_cell.angle_gamma   90.00
#
_symmetry.space_group_name_H-M   'P 1'
#
loop_
_entity.id
_entity.type
_entity.pdbx_description
1 polymer ?
#
loop_
_entity_poly.entity_id
_entity_poly.type
_entity_poly.pdbx_seq_one_letter_code
_entity_poly.pdbx_strand_id
1 'polypeptide(L)'
;MIFYSRNMKRVTASLVHLCISMLIVSCVLAVVMLIWYPRPYFEALGVGKMLLIIASVDVTIGPLITLIIYNPKKKSLKFDLTIVAILQVIAMIYGISTVFGGRPVYAVYNIDMFTLVSAVDIPAVELSKARNQSLPISGPQIVGARLPDDRKERDRILFSSVQGGPDLPQMPQHYISYRAVANDVKLKMLSFDRLMKRQPKAKAGAVQALIAEALSKKSLGIADVGFVPMRAKVQDLTVVVRRSDASIVDILQVNPWGDL
;
A
#
# COMPACT_ATOMS: atom_id res chain seq x y z
N MET A 1 19.46 20.36 -18.45
CA MET A 1 19.02 21.64 -19.06
C MET A 1 19.66 21.84 -20.45
N ILE A 2 19.60 20.83 -21.34
CA ILE A 2 20.35 20.82 -22.62
C ILE A 2 19.45 20.99 -23.86
N PHE A 3 18.12 20.97 -23.74
CA PHE A 3 17.23 20.87 -24.91
C PHE A 3 16.66 22.18 -25.48
N TYR A 4 16.87 23.35 -24.88
CA TYR A 4 16.21 24.58 -25.32
C TYR A 4 17.07 25.43 -26.27
N SER A 5 16.79 25.31 -27.58
CA SER A 5 17.36 26.14 -28.65
C SER A 5 16.69 27.52 -28.74
N ARG A 6 17.47 28.53 -29.13
CA ARG A 6 17.04 29.94 -29.28
C ARG A 6 15.89 30.14 -30.30
N ASN A 7 15.64 29.14 -31.16
CA ASN A 7 14.56 29.14 -32.17
C ASN A 7 13.31 28.35 -31.77
N MET A 8 13.28 27.75 -30.57
CA MET A 8 12.16 26.91 -30.14
C MET A 8 10.92 27.75 -29.82
N LYS A 9 9.76 27.36 -30.37
CA LYS A 9 8.45 27.96 -30.03
C LYS A 9 8.04 27.54 -28.62
N ARG A 10 7.27 28.41 -27.92
CA ARG A 10 6.79 28.16 -26.55
C ARG A 10 6.04 26.82 -26.40
N VAL A 11 5.25 26.47 -27.42
CA VAL A 11 4.50 25.20 -27.48
C VAL A 11 5.44 24.01 -27.55
N THR A 12 6.45 24.04 -28.42
CA THR A 12 7.46 22.99 -28.50
C THR A 12 8.19 22.84 -27.16
N ALA A 13 8.48 23.95 -26.49
CA ALA A 13 9.13 23.90 -25.20
C ALA A 13 8.28 23.25 -24.11
N SER A 14 7.00 23.62 -24.05
CA SER A 14 6.02 23.00 -23.16
C SER A 14 5.83 21.50 -23.44
N LEU A 15 5.77 21.09 -24.71
CA LEU A 15 5.66 19.68 -25.09
C LEU A 15 6.88 18.84 -24.71
N VAL A 16 8.09 19.38 -24.90
CA VAL A 16 9.32 18.71 -24.46
C VAL A 16 9.31 18.54 -22.93
N HIS A 17 8.92 19.58 -22.19
CA HIS A 17 8.76 19.46 -20.73
C HIS A 17 7.73 18.38 -20.38
N LEU A 18 6.55 18.42 -20.99
CA LEU A 18 5.49 17.45 -20.78
C LEU A 18 5.98 16.00 -20.99
N CYS A 19 6.69 15.71 -22.08
CA CYS A 19 7.24 14.38 -22.34
C CYS A 19 8.23 13.94 -21.26
N ILE A 20 9.09 14.85 -20.79
CA ILE A 20 10.04 14.57 -19.69
C ILE A 20 9.27 14.29 -18.39
N SER A 21 8.30 15.13 -18.03
CA SER A 21 7.45 14.93 -16.85
C SER A 21 6.73 13.57 -16.91
N MET A 22 6.11 13.24 -18.06
CA MET A 22 5.43 11.96 -18.24
C MET A 22 6.36 10.77 -18.06
N LEU A 23 7.58 10.83 -18.61
CA LEU A 23 8.57 9.78 -18.46
C LEU A 23 8.95 9.57 -16.98
N ILE A 24 9.27 10.65 -16.28
CA ILE A 24 9.65 10.59 -14.86
C ILE A 24 8.50 10.05 -14.01
N VAL A 25 7.29 10.59 -14.18
CA VAL A 25 6.09 10.13 -13.47
C VAL A 25 5.83 8.65 -13.74
N SER A 26 5.95 8.20 -15.00
CA SER A 26 5.75 6.79 -15.35
C SER A 26 6.75 5.87 -14.66
N CYS A 27 8.03 6.26 -14.58
CA CYS A 27 9.04 5.51 -13.84
C CYS A 27 8.70 5.42 -12.34
N VAL A 28 8.26 6.53 -11.73
CA VAL A 28 7.85 6.56 -10.32
C VAL A 28 6.64 5.67 -10.09
N LEU A 29 5.60 5.77 -10.94
CA LEU A 29 4.41 4.93 -10.86
C LEU A 29 4.76 3.44 -10.96
N ALA A 30 5.66 3.06 -11.88
CA ALA A 30 6.11 1.69 -12.01
C ALA A 30 6.81 1.18 -10.74
N VAL A 31 7.71 1.97 -10.13
CA VAL A 31 8.36 1.61 -8.86
C VAL A 31 7.33 1.45 -7.75
N VAL A 32 6.40 2.39 -7.61
CA VAL A 32 5.38 2.35 -6.56
C VAL A 32 4.49 1.11 -6.70
N MET A 33 3.98 0.82 -7.90
CA MET A 33 3.04 -0.28 -8.12
C MET A 33 3.70 -1.66 -8.10
N LEU A 34 4.92 -1.79 -8.63
CA LEU A 34 5.57 -3.09 -8.78
C LEU A 34 6.42 -3.46 -7.56
N ILE A 35 6.99 -2.48 -6.86
CA ILE A 35 7.92 -2.72 -5.76
C ILE A 35 7.24 -2.40 -4.42
N TRP A 36 6.74 -1.19 -4.22
CA TRP A 36 6.28 -0.77 -2.89
C TRP A 36 4.88 -1.26 -2.53
N TYR A 37 3.98 -1.31 -3.50
CA TYR A 37 2.57 -1.68 -3.32
C TYR A 37 2.15 -2.77 -4.31
N PRO A 38 2.73 -3.98 -4.20
CA PRO A 38 2.28 -5.08 -5.04
C PRO A 38 0.79 -5.35 -4.84
N ARG A 39 0.10 -5.77 -5.89
CA ARG A 39 -1.30 -6.21 -5.76
C ARG A 39 -1.37 -7.39 -4.77
N PRO A 40 -2.40 -7.44 -3.91
CA PRO A 40 -3.62 -6.62 -3.91
C PRO A 40 -3.56 -5.34 -3.04
N TYR A 41 -2.41 -4.99 -2.48
CA TYR A 41 -2.31 -3.97 -1.43
C TYR A 41 -2.46 -2.53 -1.92
N PHE A 42 -2.19 -2.28 -3.20
CA PHE A 42 -2.32 -0.97 -3.83
C PHE A 42 -3.72 -0.38 -3.64
N GLU A 43 -4.75 -1.17 -3.99
CA GLU A 43 -6.14 -0.78 -3.87
C GLU A 43 -6.57 -0.73 -2.39
N ALA A 44 -6.12 -1.69 -1.57
CA ALA A 44 -6.44 -1.81 -0.14
C ALA A 44 -6.01 -0.60 0.71
N LEU A 45 -4.94 0.09 0.30
CA LEU A 45 -4.41 1.29 0.96
C LEU A 45 -4.81 2.60 0.27
N GLY A 46 -5.53 2.54 -0.86
CA GLY A 46 -6.05 3.73 -1.57
C GLY A 46 -4.97 4.64 -2.17
N VAL A 47 -3.81 4.08 -2.51
CA VAL A 47 -2.62 4.82 -2.97
C VAL A 47 -2.87 5.58 -4.27
N GLY A 48 -3.81 5.09 -5.10
CA GLY A 48 -4.15 5.70 -6.39
C GLY A 48 -4.51 7.18 -6.30
N LYS A 49 -5.23 7.61 -5.25
CA LYS A 49 -5.58 9.04 -5.06
C LYS A 49 -4.32 9.90 -4.82
N MET A 50 -3.37 9.39 -4.04
CA MET A 50 -2.10 10.09 -3.76
C MET A 50 -1.26 10.21 -5.03
N LEU A 51 -1.15 9.12 -5.79
CA LEU A 51 -0.41 9.11 -7.05
C LEU A 51 -1.02 10.02 -8.11
N LEU A 52 -2.35 10.12 -8.15
CA LEU A 52 -3.04 11.04 -9.05
C LEU A 52 -2.64 12.49 -8.76
N ILE A 53 -2.56 12.88 -7.49
CA ILE A 53 -2.13 14.24 -7.11
C ILE A 53 -0.69 14.49 -7.55
N ILE A 54 0.23 13.58 -7.24
CA ILE A 54 1.66 13.69 -7.63
C ILE A 54 1.78 13.81 -9.15
N ALA A 55 1.18 12.88 -9.90
CA ALA A 55 1.20 12.89 -11.35
C ALA A 55 0.57 14.16 -11.95
N SER A 56 -0.55 14.63 -11.39
CA SER A 56 -1.25 15.81 -11.91
C SER A 56 -0.38 17.06 -11.79
N VAL A 57 0.31 17.26 -10.67
CA VAL A 57 1.20 18.41 -10.47
C VAL A 57 2.30 18.43 -11.54
N ASP A 58 2.99 17.31 -11.75
CA ASP A 58 4.12 17.22 -12.66
C ASP A 58 3.76 17.26 -14.15
N VAL A 59 2.65 16.61 -14.53
CA VAL A 59 2.21 16.50 -15.92
C VAL A 59 1.42 17.72 -16.37
N THR A 60 0.79 18.46 -15.46
CA THR A 60 -0.02 19.64 -15.84
C THR A 60 0.65 20.96 -15.49
N ILE A 61 1.04 21.17 -14.24
CA ILE A 61 1.45 22.50 -13.74
C ILE A 61 2.79 22.92 -14.34
N GLY A 62 3.79 22.02 -14.34
CA GLY A 62 5.12 22.31 -14.90
C GLY A 62 5.10 22.72 -16.38
N PRO A 63 4.49 21.91 -17.27
CA PRO A 63 4.36 22.25 -18.68
C PRO A 63 3.51 23.50 -18.95
N LEU A 64 2.45 23.74 -18.17
CA LEU A 64 1.61 24.93 -18.28
C LEU A 64 2.37 26.20 -17.90
N ILE A 65 3.07 26.18 -16.76
CA ILE A 65 3.91 27.32 -16.34
C ILE A 65 4.97 27.57 -17.42
N THR A 66 5.61 26.52 -17.93
CA THR A 66 6.60 26.63 -19.02
C THR A 66 5.98 27.30 -20.25
N LEU A 67 4.78 26.89 -20.67
CA LEU A 67 4.10 27.50 -21.81
C LEU A 67 3.86 29.01 -21.62
N ILE A 68 3.45 29.41 -20.42
CA ILE A 68 3.14 30.79 -20.06
C ILE A 68 4.41 31.66 -20.04
N ILE A 69 5.46 31.21 -19.34
CA ILE A 69 6.64 32.04 -19.08
C ILE A 69 7.68 31.99 -20.20
N TYR A 70 7.63 30.98 -21.07
CA TYR A 70 8.68 30.78 -22.08
C TYR A 70 8.71 31.94 -23.07
N ASN A 71 9.75 32.77 -23.00
CA ASN A 71 9.99 33.83 -23.96
C ASN A 71 11.48 33.84 -24.32
N PRO A 72 11.89 33.39 -25.52
CA PRO A 72 13.31 33.27 -25.87
C PRO A 72 14.05 34.61 -25.88
N LYS A 73 13.31 35.74 -25.90
CA LYS A 73 13.88 37.10 -25.79
C LYS A 73 14.08 37.55 -24.33
N LYS A 74 13.53 36.85 -23.34
CA LYS A 74 13.62 37.19 -21.91
C LYS A 74 14.97 36.73 -21.34
N LYS A 75 15.80 37.67 -20.87
CA LYS A 75 17.13 37.37 -20.30
C LYS A 75 17.07 36.44 -19.08
N SER A 76 16.04 36.60 -18.24
CA SER A 76 15.83 35.75 -17.06
C SER A 76 15.23 34.38 -17.37
N LEU A 77 14.88 34.06 -18.63
CA LEU A 77 14.14 32.83 -18.96
C LEU A 77 14.81 31.58 -18.39
N LYS A 78 16.15 31.51 -18.47
CA LYS A 78 16.91 30.39 -17.92
C LYS A 78 16.73 30.27 -16.41
N PHE A 79 16.80 31.39 -15.69
CA PHE A 79 16.59 31.43 -14.25
C PHE A 79 15.16 31.00 -13.90
N ASP A 80 14.15 31.55 -14.59
CA ASP A 80 12.75 31.23 -14.33
C ASP A 80 12.46 29.74 -14.53
N LEU A 81 12.93 29.16 -15.63
CA LEU A 81 12.78 27.72 -15.90
C LEU A 81 13.54 26.84 -14.91
N THR A 82 14.70 27.29 -14.42
CA THR A 82 15.44 26.59 -13.37
C THR A 82 14.66 26.57 -12.06
N ILE A 83 14.06 27.69 -11.66
CA ILE A 83 13.22 27.75 -10.46
C ILE A 83 12.02 26.82 -10.58
N VAL A 84 11.34 26.81 -11.74
CA VAL A 84 10.24 25.87 -12.00
C VAL A 84 10.70 24.42 -11.87
N ALA A 85 11.83 24.06 -12.48
CA ALA A 85 12.38 22.71 -12.39
C ALA A 85 12.75 22.32 -10.95
N ILE A 86 13.33 23.23 -10.16
CA ILE A 86 13.67 22.99 -8.75
C ILE A 86 12.41 22.74 -7.93
N LEU A 87 11.40 23.60 -8.06
CA LEU A 87 10.14 23.45 -7.33
C LEU A 87 9.45 22.13 -7.67
N GLN A 88 9.50 21.72 -8.94
CA GLN A 88 8.94 20.47 -9.40
C GLN A 88 9.69 19.26 -8.84
N VAL A 89 11.03 19.29 -8.82
CA VAL A 89 11.84 18.24 -8.18
C VAL A 89 11.55 18.14 -6.68
N ILE A 90 11.41 19.27 -5.98
CA ILE A 90 11.06 19.27 -4.54
C ILE A 90 9.67 18.65 -4.32
N ALA A 91 8.68 19.01 -5.14
CA ALA A 91 7.33 18.45 -5.07
C ALA A 91 7.33 16.93 -5.32
N MET A 92 8.10 16.47 -6.31
CA MET A 92 8.28 15.05 -6.62
C MET A 92 8.94 14.30 -5.44
N ILE A 93 10.03 14.83 -4.87
CA ILE A 93 10.72 14.20 -3.72
C ILE A 93 9.77 14.08 -2.53
N TYR A 94 9.00 15.12 -2.25
CA TYR A 94 8.01 15.10 -1.17
C TYR A 94 6.95 14.02 -1.43
N GLY A 95 6.34 14.00 -2.63
CA GLY A 95 5.35 13.00 -3.01
C GLY A 95 5.87 11.56 -2.90
N ILE A 96 7.08 11.31 -3.41
CA ILE A 96 7.76 10.02 -3.31
C ILE A 96 7.97 9.63 -1.84
N SER A 97 8.43 10.55 -1.01
CA SER A 97 8.69 10.29 0.43
C SER A 97 7.40 9.95 1.19
N THR A 98 6.31 10.67 0.90
CA THR A 98 4.98 10.39 1.49
C THR A 98 4.48 9.00 1.09
N VAL A 99 4.56 8.66 -0.19
CA VAL A 99 4.15 7.33 -0.70
C VAL A 99 5.05 6.23 -0.13
N PHE A 100 6.36 6.46 -0.02
CA PHE A 100 7.28 5.49 0.56
C PHE A 100 6.99 5.21 2.04
N GLY A 101 6.63 6.23 2.82
CA GLY A 101 6.20 6.07 4.21
C GLY A 101 4.89 5.30 4.33
N GLY A 102 3.96 5.48 3.40
CA GLY A 102 2.68 4.78 3.38
C GLY A 102 2.75 3.32 2.93
N ARG A 103 3.93 2.79 2.56
CA ARG A 103 4.03 1.45 1.97
C ARG A 103 3.67 0.36 2.98
N PRO A 104 2.99 -0.72 2.56
CA PRO A 104 2.73 -1.87 3.42
C PRO A 104 4.04 -2.56 3.78
N VAL A 105 4.25 -2.80 5.07
CA VAL A 105 5.46 -3.44 5.59
C VAL A 105 5.18 -4.78 6.24
N TYR A 106 4.00 -4.95 6.85
CA TYR A 106 3.60 -6.20 7.46
C TYR A 106 2.13 -6.50 7.25
N ALA A 107 1.81 -7.78 7.10
CA ALA A 107 0.47 -8.31 7.32
C ALA A 107 0.54 -9.20 8.56
N VAL A 108 0.02 -8.66 9.67
CA VAL A 108 0.19 -9.22 11.00
C VAL A 108 -1.06 -9.98 11.38
N TYR A 109 -0.96 -11.30 11.57
CA TYR A 109 -2.04 -12.05 12.20
C TYR A 109 -2.06 -11.79 13.70
N ASN A 110 -3.19 -11.32 14.23
CA ASN A 110 -3.42 -11.16 15.64
C ASN A 110 -4.83 -11.63 16.02
N ILE A 111 -4.91 -12.52 17.02
CA ILE A 111 -6.15 -13.06 17.60
C ILE A 111 -7.00 -13.89 16.62
N ASP A 112 -7.62 -13.26 15.64
CA ASP A 112 -8.56 -13.85 14.69
C ASP A 112 -8.53 -13.26 13.28
N MET A 113 -7.73 -12.22 13.03
CA MET A 113 -7.64 -11.56 11.74
C MET A 113 -6.21 -11.13 11.41
N PHE A 114 -5.97 -10.79 10.15
CA PHE A 114 -4.78 -10.06 9.76
C PHE A 114 -5.04 -8.55 9.83
N THR A 115 -4.00 -7.79 10.15
CA THR A 115 -3.98 -6.33 9.99
C THR A 115 -2.85 -5.97 9.04
N LEU A 116 -3.16 -5.23 7.98
CA LEU A 116 -2.16 -4.66 7.07
C LEU A 116 -1.60 -3.39 7.69
N VAL A 117 -0.30 -3.40 7.97
CA VAL A 117 0.44 -2.34 8.66
C VAL A 117 1.38 -1.66 7.68
N SER A 118 1.30 -0.34 7.59
CA SER A 118 2.17 0.51 6.76
C SER A 118 3.36 1.02 7.57
N ALA A 119 4.43 1.46 6.89
CA ALA A 119 5.63 1.94 7.61
C ALA A 119 5.33 3.13 8.55
N VAL A 120 4.47 4.05 8.12
CA VAL A 120 4.00 5.20 8.93
C VAL A 120 3.13 4.80 10.13
N ASP A 121 2.56 3.60 10.13
CA ASP A 121 1.68 3.14 11.23
C ASP A 121 2.49 2.66 12.44
N ILE A 122 3.80 2.40 12.28
CA ILE A 122 4.69 1.92 13.35
C ILE A 122 5.43 3.12 13.95
N PRO A 123 5.15 3.52 15.20
CA PRO A 123 5.87 4.61 15.84
C PRO A 123 7.35 4.26 16.03
N ALA A 124 8.23 5.25 15.87
CA ALA A 124 9.68 5.06 16.03
C ALA A 124 10.06 4.46 17.40
N VAL A 125 9.31 4.79 18.45
CA VAL A 125 9.49 4.26 19.82
C VAL A 125 9.14 2.78 19.93
N GLU A 126 8.16 2.28 19.15
CA GLU A 126 7.86 0.84 19.12
C GLU A 126 8.84 0.11 18.20
N LEU A 127 9.22 0.71 17.07
CA LEU A 127 10.22 0.15 16.17
C LEU A 127 11.58 -0.04 16.86
N SER A 128 12.02 0.91 17.70
CA SER A 128 13.30 0.81 18.41
C SER A 128 13.36 -0.34 19.42
N LYS A 129 12.21 -0.85 19.87
CA LYS A 129 12.10 -2.03 20.75
C LYS A 129 12.16 -3.34 19.97
N ALA A 130 11.97 -3.32 18.65
CA ALA A 130 11.97 -4.53 17.84
C ALA A 130 13.39 -5.09 17.66
N ARG A 131 13.46 -6.42 17.55
CA ARG A 131 14.71 -7.11 17.23
C ARG A 131 15.27 -6.68 15.88
N ASN A 132 14.40 -6.45 14.90
CA ASN A 132 14.76 -5.89 13.61
C ASN A 132 14.06 -4.55 13.42
N GLN A 133 14.84 -3.48 13.36
CA GLN A 133 14.35 -2.12 13.18
C GLN A 133 14.25 -1.74 11.69
N SER A 134 14.71 -2.61 10.78
CA SER A 134 14.55 -2.42 9.35
C SER A 134 13.17 -2.87 8.90
N LEU A 135 12.51 -2.03 8.11
CA LEU A 135 11.19 -2.29 7.57
C LEU A 135 11.29 -2.78 6.11
N PRO A 136 10.50 -3.80 5.71
CA PRO A 136 10.41 -4.25 4.33
C PRO A 136 10.22 -3.11 3.33
N ILE A 137 10.86 -3.22 2.17
CA ILE A 137 10.77 -2.24 1.09
C ILE A 137 9.80 -2.72 0.01
N SER A 138 9.84 -4.01 -0.33
CA SER A 138 9.12 -4.59 -1.46
C SER A 138 7.84 -5.33 -1.03
N GLY A 139 6.88 -4.61 -0.49
CA GLY A 139 5.63 -5.16 0.02
C GLY A 139 5.71 -5.81 1.41
N PRO A 140 4.57 -6.27 1.94
CA PRO A 140 4.48 -6.68 3.33
C PRO A 140 5.02 -8.09 3.59
N GLN A 141 5.71 -8.26 4.72
CA GLN A 141 6.03 -9.58 5.25
C GLN A 141 4.85 -10.12 6.09
N ILE A 142 4.56 -11.41 5.94
CA ILE A 142 3.54 -12.10 6.73
C ILE A 142 4.15 -12.52 8.07
N VAL A 143 3.56 -12.06 9.17
CA VAL A 143 4.00 -12.37 10.53
C VAL A 143 2.81 -12.63 11.43
N GLY A 144 3.05 -13.26 12.59
CA GLY A 144 2.07 -13.31 13.68
C GLY A 144 2.46 -12.34 14.78
N ALA A 145 1.51 -11.95 15.63
CA ALA A 145 1.78 -11.26 16.88
C ALA A 145 1.06 -11.96 18.03
N ARG A 146 1.70 -12.00 19.21
CA ARG A 146 1.08 -12.52 20.44
C ARG A 146 1.05 -11.45 21.51
N LEU A 147 -0.03 -11.45 22.28
CA LEU A 147 -0.07 -10.67 23.50
C LEU A 147 1.03 -11.14 24.45
N PRO A 148 1.75 -10.22 25.10
CA PRO A 148 2.78 -10.58 26.05
C PRO A 148 2.20 -11.24 27.31
N ASP A 149 2.99 -12.11 27.93
CA ASP A 149 2.61 -12.80 29.17
C ASP A 149 2.58 -11.84 30.38
N ASP A 150 3.36 -10.76 30.33
CA ASP A 150 3.35 -9.71 31.35
C ASP A 150 2.03 -8.92 31.32
N ARG A 151 1.38 -8.83 32.49
CA ARG A 151 0.10 -8.14 32.63
C ARG A 151 0.23 -6.63 32.40
N LYS A 152 1.31 -6.01 32.88
CA LYS A 152 1.49 -4.56 32.75
C LYS A 152 1.64 -4.17 31.29
N GLU A 153 2.38 -4.95 30.50
CA GLU A 153 2.52 -4.70 29.07
C GLU A 153 1.20 -4.94 28.31
N ARG A 154 0.40 -5.95 28.66
CA ARG A 154 -0.95 -6.10 28.09
C ARG A 154 -1.83 -4.89 28.40
N ASP A 155 -1.82 -4.43 29.64
CA ASP A 155 -2.59 -3.25 30.06
C ASP A 155 -2.10 -2.01 29.28
N ARG A 156 -0.78 -1.84 29.08
CA ARG A 156 -0.20 -0.76 28.25
C ARG A 156 -0.72 -0.79 26.82
N ILE A 157 -0.75 -1.96 26.17
CA ILE A 157 -1.24 -2.13 24.80
C ILE A 157 -2.72 -1.76 24.71
N LEU A 158 -3.53 -2.26 25.67
CA LEU A 158 -4.96 -1.97 25.73
C LEU A 158 -5.23 -0.47 25.93
N PHE A 159 -4.56 0.16 26.91
CA PHE A 159 -4.73 1.60 27.16
C PHE A 159 -4.27 2.45 25.97
N SER A 160 -3.15 2.09 25.32
CA SER A 160 -2.68 2.75 24.10
C SER A 160 -3.75 2.69 23.00
N SER A 161 -4.32 1.51 22.76
CA SER A 161 -5.31 1.30 21.70
C SER A 161 -6.61 2.09 21.95
N VAL A 162 -7.08 2.12 23.20
CA VAL A 162 -8.27 2.89 23.60
C VAL A 162 -8.07 4.39 23.41
N GLN A 163 -6.84 4.89 23.57
CA GLN A 163 -6.48 6.30 23.36
C GLN A 163 -6.17 6.63 21.89
N GLY A 164 -6.36 5.67 20.97
CA GLY A 164 -6.05 5.85 19.54
C GLY A 164 -4.56 5.79 19.20
N GLY A 165 -3.73 5.31 20.14
CA GLY A 165 -2.33 4.98 19.91
C GLY A 165 -2.13 3.62 19.22
N PRO A 166 -0.87 3.15 19.10
CA PRO A 166 -0.57 1.85 18.49
C PRO A 166 -1.23 0.70 19.27
N ASP A 167 -1.71 -0.29 18.53
CA ASP A 167 -2.16 -1.60 19.04
C ASP A 167 -1.09 -2.67 18.72
N LEU A 168 -1.32 -3.90 19.16
CA LEU A 168 -0.43 -5.05 18.96
C LEU A 168 0.10 -5.19 17.52
N PRO A 169 -0.71 -5.01 16.45
CA PRO A 169 -0.18 -5.07 15.08
C PRO A 169 0.88 -4.02 14.77
N GLN A 170 0.89 -2.85 15.43
CA GLN A 170 1.87 -1.78 15.21
C GLN A 170 3.09 -1.89 16.14
N MET A 171 3.22 -2.98 16.90
CA MET A 171 4.28 -3.20 17.88
C MET A 171 5.20 -4.37 17.48
N PRO A 172 6.19 -4.13 16.60
CA PRO A 172 7.04 -5.18 16.02
C PRO A 172 7.88 -5.99 17.02
N GLN A 173 8.07 -5.51 18.25
CA GLN A 173 8.71 -6.28 19.32
C GLN A 173 7.91 -7.51 19.75
N HIS A 174 6.60 -7.55 19.48
CA HIS A 174 5.70 -8.67 19.81
C HIS A 174 5.49 -9.62 18.63
N TYR A 175 6.21 -9.40 17.53
CA TYR A 175 6.09 -10.24 16.35
C TYR A 175 6.80 -11.58 16.52
N ILE A 176 6.16 -12.61 16.01
CA ILE A 176 6.66 -13.97 15.91
C ILE A 176 6.48 -14.48 14.49
N SER A 177 7.15 -15.59 14.17
CA SER A 177 6.96 -16.22 12.86
C SER A 177 5.49 -16.58 12.62
N TYR A 178 5.00 -16.40 11.39
CA TYR A 178 3.65 -16.79 11.03
C TYR A 178 3.35 -18.26 11.35
N ARG A 179 4.35 -19.15 11.18
CA ARG A 179 4.24 -20.56 11.54
C ARG A 179 3.87 -20.80 13.01
N ALA A 180 4.28 -19.92 13.92
CA ALA A 180 3.97 -20.03 15.34
C ALA A 180 2.50 -19.71 15.69
N VAL A 181 1.78 -19.02 14.80
CA VAL A 181 0.34 -18.74 14.93
C VAL A 181 -0.52 -19.59 13.98
N ALA A 182 0.08 -20.52 13.24
CA ALA A 182 -0.63 -21.35 12.26
C ALA A 182 -1.80 -22.13 12.88
N ASN A 183 -1.64 -22.68 14.09
CA ASN A 183 -2.73 -23.39 14.77
C ASN A 183 -3.89 -22.45 15.13
N ASP A 184 -3.59 -21.23 15.56
CA ASP A 184 -4.62 -20.22 15.88
C ASP A 184 -5.41 -19.84 14.61
N VAL A 185 -4.69 -19.63 13.50
CA VAL A 185 -5.28 -19.40 12.18
C VAL A 185 -6.23 -20.54 11.79
N LYS A 186 -5.83 -21.81 11.99
CA LYS A 186 -6.69 -22.96 11.68
C LYS A 186 -7.96 -23.00 12.53
N LEU A 187 -7.87 -22.61 13.79
CA LEU A 187 -9.02 -22.58 14.70
C LEU A 187 -9.98 -21.43 14.40
N LYS A 188 -9.47 -20.32 13.83
CA LYS A 188 -10.24 -19.09 13.61
C LYS A 188 -10.67 -18.86 12.16
N MET A 189 -10.11 -19.60 11.20
CA MET A 189 -10.51 -19.47 9.80
C MET A 189 -12.00 -19.75 9.60
N LEU A 190 -12.59 -19.02 8.66
CA LEU A 190 -14.01 -19.03 8.34
C LEU A 190 -14.27 -19.80 7.04
N SER A 191 -15.51 -20.29 6.86
CA SER A 191 -15.92 -20.97 5.62
C SER A 191 -16.31 -19.97 4.54
N PHE A 192 -16.05 -20.30 3.27
CA PHE A 192 -16.45 -19.46 2.14
C PHE A 192 -17.97 -19.29 2.03
N ASP A 193 -18.78 -20.23 2.53
CA ASP A 193 -20.23 -20.05 2.65
C ASP A 193 -20.58 -18.81 3.49
N ARG A 194 -19.83 -18.59 4.58
CA ARG A 194 -20.01 -17.40 5.43
C ARG A 194 -19.62 -16.13 4.69
N LEU A 195 -18.56 -16.18 3.87
CA LEU A 195 -18.16 -15.06 3.03
C LEU A 195 -19.27 -14.71 2.05
N MET A 196 -19.76 -15.70 1.30
CA MET A 196 -20.80 -15.52 0.27
C MET A 196 -22.10 -14.98 0.86
N LYS A 197 -22.52 -15.45 2.04
CA LYS A 197 -23.71 -14.94 2.73
C LYS A 197 -23.61 -13.46 3.13
N ARG A 198 -22.39 -12.93 3.28
CA ARG A 198 -22.14 -11.51 3.60
C ARG A 198 -22.08 -10.62 2.36
N GLN A 199 -21.92 -11.19 1.17
CA GLN A 199 -21.78 -10.40 -0.05
C GLN A 199 -23.15 -9.92 -0.54
N PRO A 200 -23.25 -8.69 -1.06
CA PRO A 200 -24.43 -8.25 -1.80
C PRO A 200 -24.70 -9.18 -2.99
N LYS A 201 -25.97 -9.49 -3.25
CA LYS A 201 -26.37 -10.39 -4.35
C LYS A 201 -25.78 -9.97 -5.70
N ALA A 202 -25.68 -8.67 -5.96
CA ALA A 202 -25.11 -8.12 -7.19
C ALA A 202 -23.61 -8.42 -7.39
N LYS A 203 -22.84 -8.62 -6.29
CA LYS A 203 -21.40 -8.90 -6.33
C LYS A 203 -21.05 -10.38 -6.17
N ALA A 204 -22.02 -11.22 -5.79
CA ALA A 204 -21.80 -12.63 -5.50
C ALA A 204 -21.13 -13.39 -6.66
N GLY A 205 -21.56 -13.17 -7.91
CA GLY A 205 -20.95 -13.83 -9.07
C GLY A 205 -19.47 -13.46 -9.27
N ALA A 206 -19.12 -12.17 -9.09
CA ALA A 206 -17.74 -11.71 -9.19
C ALA A 206 -16.86 -12.27 -8.06
N VAL A 207 -17.38 -12.31 -6.83
CA VAL A 207 -16.67 -12.91 -5.68
C VAL A 207 -16.45 -14.40 -5.89
N GLN A 208 -17.47 -15.12 -6.39
CA GLN A 208 -17.34 -16.54 -6.70
C GLN A 208 -16.30 -16.80 -7.78
N ALA A 209 -16.24 -15.97 -8.82
CA ALA A 209 -15.22 -16.07 -9.87
C ALA A 209 -13.80 -15.84 -9.32
N LEU A 210 -13.61 -14.84 -8.46
CA LEU A 210 -12.31 -14.58 -7.82
C LEU A 210 -11.84 -15.74 -6.94
N ILE A 211 -12.75 -16.34 -6.17
CA ILE A 211 -12.44 -17.52 -5.36
C ILE A 211 -12.07 -18.71 -6.27
N ALA A 212 -12.88 -18.97 -7.30
CA ALA A 212 -12.63 -20.07 -8.23
C ALA A 212 -11.28 -19.91 -8.96
N GLU A 213 -10.94 -18.69 -9.39
CA GLU A 213 -9.66 -18.37 -10.02
C GLU A 213 -8.49 -18.66 -9.06
N ALA A 214 -8.55 -18.14 -7.82
CA ALA A 214 -7.50 -18.32 -6.81
C ALA A 214 -7.25 -19.81 -6.50
N LEU A 215 -8.32 -20.61 -6.41
CA LEU A 215 -8.24 -22.04 -6.14
C LEU A 215 -7.74 -22.85 -7.35
N SER A 216 -8.20 -22.52 -8.55
CA SER A 216 -7.78 -23.21 -9.79
C SER A 216 -6.28 -23.06 -10.05
N LYS A 217 -5.71 -21.87 -9.81
CA LYS A 217 -4.26 -21.60 -9.93
C LYS A 217 -3.40 -22.50 -9.05
N LYS A 218 -3.98 -23.08 -7.99
CA LYS A 218 -3.28 -23.91 -7.00
C LYS A 218 -3.80 -25.35 -6.98
N SER A 219 -4.72 -25.71 -7.88
CA SER A 219 -5.37 -27.03 -7.93
C SER A 219 -5.99 -27.44 -6.58
N LEU A 220 -6.60 -26.48 -5.86
CA LEU A 220 -7.25 -26.71 -4.57
C LEU A 220 -8.78 -26.73 -4.70
N GLY A 221 -9.45 -27.53 -3.88
CA GLY A 221 -10.89 -27.50 -3.72
C GLY A 221 -11.33 -26.49 -2.65
N ILE A 222 -12.58 -26.05 -2.70
CA ILE A 222 -13.16 -25.15 -1.68
C ILE A 222 -13.15 -25.79 -0.28
N ALA A 223 -13.22 -27.13 -0.21
CA ALA A 223 -13.18 -27.89 1.03
C ALA A 223 -11.79 -27.86 1.68
N ASP A 224 -10.71 -27.64 0.91
CA ASP A 224 -9.33 -27.65 1.40
C ASP A 224 -8.90 -26.31 2.01
N VAL A 225 -9.75 -25.29 1.89
CA VAL A 225 -9.43 -23.92 2.27
C VAL A 225 -10.47 -23.33 3.22
N GLY A 226 -10.01 -22.35 3.98
CA GLY A 226 -10.85 -21.37 4.67
C GLY A 226 -10.36 -19.97 4.34
N PHE A 227 -10.97 -18.98 4.98
CA PHE A 227 -10.52 -17.60 4.87
C PHE A 227 -10.33 -16.94 6.22
N VAL A 228 -9.44 -15.96 6.28
CA VAL A 228 -9.24 -15.08 7.42
C VAL A 228 -9.43 -13.64 6.95
N PRO A 229 -10.21 -12.81 7.67
CA PRO A 229 -10.31 -11.39 7.36
C PRO A 229 -8.94 -10.70 7.45
N MET A 230 -8.68 -9.74 6.57
CA MET A 230 -7.56 -8.80 6.69
C MET A 230 -8.10 -7.39 6.73
N ARG A 231 -7.84 -6.68 7.82
CA ARG A 231 -8.13 -5.26 7.95
C ARG A 231 -7.09 -4.44 7.21
N ALA A 232 -7.54 -3.47 6.43
CA ALA A 232 -6.68 -2.46 5.80
C ALA A 232 -7.33 -1.08 5.90
N LYS A 233 -6.59 -0.04 5.50
CA LYS A 233 -7.00 1.35 5.71
C LYS A 233 -8.21 1.78 4.88
N VAL A 234 -8.32 1.30 3.64
CA VAL A 234 -9.35 1.76 2.69
C VAL A 234 -10.29 0.64 2.30
N GLN A 235 -9.74 -0.53 1.97
CA GLN A 235 -10.55 -1.69 1.61
C GLN A 235 -9.98 -2.94 2.26
N ASP A 236 -10.82 -3.58 3.07
CA ASP A 236 -10.51 -4.83 3.72
C ASP A 236 -10.42 -5.99 2.72
N LEU A 237 -9.53 -6.94 3.02
CA LEU A 237 -9.16 -8.04 2.15
C LEU A 237 -9.53 -9.40 2.77
N THR A 238 -9.59 -10.42 1.93
CA THR A 238 -9.85 -11.80 2.35
C THR A 238 -8.60 -12.64 2.12
N VAL A 239 -7.99 -13.17 3.18
CA VAL A 239 -6.83 -14.07 3.07
C VAL A 239 -7.32 -15.50 2.94
N VAL A 240 -7.02 -16.14 1.83
CA VAL A 240 -7.32 -17.56 1.59
C VAL A 240 -6.22 -18.39 2.23
N VAL A 241 -6.59 -19.30 3.12
CA VAL A 241 -5.63 -20.16 3.84
C VAL A 241 -5.98 -21.63 3.66
N ARG A 242 -4.97 -22.48 3.54
CA ARG A 242 -5.15 -23.93 3.47
C ARG A 242 -5.50 -24.48 4.86
N ARG A 243 -6.46 -25.40 4.93
CA ARG A 243 -6.90 -26.03 6.18
C ARG A 243 -5.85 -26.92 6.84
N SER A 244 -5.02 -27.60 6.06
CA SER A 244 -4.06 -28.57 6.59
C SER A 244 -2.95 -27.89 7.41
N ASP A 245 -2.41 -26.78 6.91
CA ASP A 245 -1.16 -26.19 7.42
C ASP A 245 -1.23 -24.67 7.65
N ALA A 246 -2.37 -24.02 7.40
CA ALA A 246 -2.54 -22.56 7.41
C ALA A 246 -1.64 -21.80 6.43
N SER A 247 -1.08 -22.45 5.42
CA SER A 247 -0.35 -21.73 4.37
C SER A 247 -1.29 -20.76 3.64
N ILE A 248 -0.81 -19.54 3.39
CA ILE A 248 -1.55 -18.55 2.61
C ILE A 248 -1.53 -18.97 1.14
N VAL A 249 -2.73 -19.12 0.57
CA VAL A 249 -2.94 -19.53 -0.81
C VAL A 249 -2.99 -18.31 -1.73
N ASP A 250 -3.80 -17.32 -1.34
CA ASP A 250 -4.00 -16.07 -2.06
C ASP A 250 -4.58 -14.99 -1.13
N ILE A 251 -4.58 -13.72 -1.57
CA ILE A 251 -5.22 -12.61 -0.88
C ILE A 251 -6.14 -11.92 -1.87
N LEU A 252 -7.45 -11.97 -1.59
CA LEU A 252 -8.49 -11.49 -2.48
C LEU A 252 -8.92 -10.08 -2.11
N GLN A 253 -9.18 -9.25 -3.12
CA GLN A 253 -9.81 -7.93 -2.99
C GLN A 253 -11.33 -8.07 -2.77
N VAL A 254 -11.69 -8.80 -1.72
CA VAL A 254 -13.07 -9.05 -1.31
C VAL A 254 -13.20 -8.65 0.15
N ASN A 255 -14.16 -7.78 0.45
CA ASN A 255 -14.44 -7.39 1.82
C ASN A 255 -14.99 -8.59 2.61
N PRO A 256 -14.30 -9.07 3.65
CA PRO A 256 -14.68 -10.28 4.39
C PRO A 256 -15.93 -10.10 5.26
N TRP A 257 -16.36 -8.85 5.47
CA TRP A 257 -17.54 -8.49 6.26
C TRP A 257 -18.77 -8.14 5.43
N GLY A 258 -18.61 -7.96 4.11
CA GLY A 258 -19.65 -7.43 3.22
C GLY A 258 -19.57 -5.90 3.09
N ASP A 259 -20.30 -5.35 2.13
CA ASP A 259 -20.51 -3.90 2.07
C ASP A 259 -21.57 -3.54 3.13
N LEU A 260 -21.26 -2.60 4.02
CA LEU A 260 -22.25 -1.96 4.91
C LEU A 260 -23.17 -1.03 4.11
#